data_AF-A0A1F4VF19-F1
#
_entry.id   AF-A0A1F4VF19-F1
#
_cell.length_a   1.000
_cell.length_b   1.000
_cell.length_c   1.000
_cell.angle_alpha   90.00
_cell.angle_beta   90.00
_cell.angle_gamma   90.00
#
_symmetry.space_group_name_H-M   'P 1'
#
loop_
_entity.id
_entity.type
_entity.pdbx_description
1 polymer ?
#
loop_
_entity_poly.entity_id
_entity_poly.type
_entity_poly.pdbx_seq_one_letter_code
_entity_poly.pdbx_strand_id
1 'polypeptide(L)'
;MKYKKYIVAFLLMMSLGLLVGYVYRNQESLKRRFVGVRITDVTYQKLSPSSVRVSFKTSAPVSAKLIYGTTELYGVETSESAVSKEHSILLNGLLPGKDHNFKVVIKDEKGGVKESDNYLIKAN
;
A
#
# COMPACT_ATOMS: atom_id res chain seq x y z
N MET A 1 2.44 -49.88 16.36
CA MET A 1 2.37 -48.51 16.93
C MET A 1 3.32 -47.48 16.27
N LYS A 2 4.35 -47.88 15.50
CA LYS A 2 5.32 -46.96 14.87
C LYS A 2 4.78 -46.11 13.70
N TYR A 3 3.82 -46.61 12.92
CA TYR A 3 3.30 -45.91 11.73
C TYR A 3 2.31 -44.77 12.01
N LYS A 4 1.62 -44.77 13.16
CA LYS A 4 0.63 -43.73 13.51
C LYS A 4 1.25 -42.33 13.58
N LYS A 5 2.51 -42.21 14.03
CA LYS A 5 3.24 -40.92 14.10
C LYS A 5 3.54 -40.34 12.72
N TYR A 6 3.90 -41.18 11.76
CA TYR A 6 4.17 -40.75 10.38
C TYR A 6 2.89 -40.37 9.64
N ILE A 7 1.77 -41.03 9.93
CA ILE A 7 0.46 -40.67 9.38
C ILE A 7 0.03 -39.28 9.85
N VAL A 8 0.19 -38.96 11.15
CA VAL A 8 -0.14 -37.62 11.67
C VAL A 8 0.76 -36.55 11.08
N ALA A 9 2.08 -36.80 10.98
CA ALA A 9 3.02 -35.87 10.36
C ALA A 9 2.72 -35.63 8.86
N PHE A 10 2.35 -36.68 8.13
CA PHE A 10 1.97 -36.59 6.73
C PHE A 10 0.68 -35.76 6.54
N LEU A 11 -0.33 -36.00 7.37
CA LEU A 11 -1.59 -35.24 7.32
C LEU A 11 -1.38 -33.75 7.66
N LEU A 12 -0.51 -33.45 8.62
CA LEU A 12 -0.15 -32.07 8.95
C LEU A 12 0.56 -31.37 7.79
N MET A 13 1.54 -32.03 7.16
CA MET A 13 2.23 -31.46 5.99
C MET A 13 1.29 -31.26 4.80
N MET A 14 0.36 -32.20 4.56
CA MET A 14 -0.63 -32.07 3.49
C MET A 14 -1.61 -30.93 3.77
N SER A 15 -2.09 -30.78 5.01
CA SER A 15 -2.96 -29.66 5.41
C SER A 15 -2.25 -28.31 5.30
N LEU A 16 -0.95 -28.25 5.65
CA LEU A 16 -0.16 -27.03 5.54
C LEU A 16 0.07 -26.67 4.08
N GLY A 17 0.37 -27.65 3.22
CA GLY A 17 0.49 -27.43 1.77
C GLY A 17 -0.82 -26.93 1.14
N LEU A 18 -1.95 -27.48 1.53
CA LEU A 18 -3.28 -27.01 1.09
C LEU A 18 -3.58 -25.60 1.59
N LEU A 19 -3.27 -25.30 2.86
CA LEU A 19 -3.47 -23.98 3.44
C LEU A 19 -2.58 -22.92 2.77
N VAL A 20 -1.28 -23.22 2.59
CA VAL A 20 -0.34 -22.35 1.90
C VAL A 20 -0.75 -22.16 0.45
N GLY A 21 -1.14 -23.23 -0.26
CA GLY A 21 -1.64 -23.16 -1.62
C GLY A 21 -2.94 -22.35 -1.74
N TYR A 22 -3.85 -22.49 -0.78
CA TYR A 22 -5.09 -21.70 -0.70
C TYR A 22 -4.79 -20.22 -0.48
N VAL A 23 -3.96 -19.89 0.52
CA VAL A 23 -3.54 -18.51 0.80
C VAL A 23 -2.81 -17.90 -0.41
N TYR A 24 -1.90 -18.63 -1.05
CA TYR A 24 -1.16 -18.18 -2.23
C TYR A 24 -2.08 -17.97 -3.45
N ARG A 25 -2.97 -18.93 -3.74
CA ARG A 25 -3.95 -18.82 -4.83
C ARG A 25 -4.91 -17.65 -4.61
N ASN A 26 -5.26 -17.37 -3.36
CA ASN A 26 -6.10 -16.24 -3.00
C ASN A 26 -5.34 -14.90 -3.02
N GLN A 27 -4.01 -14.89 -2.93
CA GLN A 27 -3.20 -13.70 -3.20
C GLN A 27 -3.06 -13.41 -4.70
N GLU A 28 -2.86 -14.44 -5.52
CA GLU A 28 -2.78 -14.30 -6.99
C GLU A 28 -4.10 -13.81 -7.62
N SER A 29 -5.26 -14.22 -7.09
CA SER A 29 -6.57 -13.70 -7.54
C SER A 29 -6.81 -12.22 -7.16
N LEU A 30 -6.19 -11.74 -6.07
CA LEU A 30 -6.18 -10.32 -5.69
C LEU A 30 -5.19 -9.50 -6.54
N LYS A 31 -4.10 -10.12 -6.99
CA LYS A 31 -3.07 -9.49 -7.87
C LYS A 31 -3.55 -9.25 -9.31
N ARG A 32 -4.60 -9.95 -9.76
CA ARG A 32 -5.10 -9.91 -11.16
C ARG A 32 -6.07 -8.77 -11.50
N ARG A 33 -6.29 -7.80 -10.60
CA ARG A 33 -7.11 -6.60 -10.89
C ARG A 33 -6.29 -5.34 -11.24
N PHE A 34 -4.97 -5.43 -11.35
CA PHE A 34 -4.12 -4.29 -11.70
C PHE A 34 -3.90 -4.15 -13.20
N VAL A 35 -4.81 -3.44 -13.87
CA VAL A 35 -4.62 -3.06 -15.27
C VAL A 35 -3.54 -1.99 -15.34
N GLY A 36 -2.26 -2.38 -15.29
CA GLY A 36 -1.11 -1.61 -15.79
C GLY A 36 -0.90 -0.19 -15.26
N VAL A 37 -1.67 0.29 -14.27
CA VAL A 37 -1.58 1.70 -13.83
C VAL A 37 -0.24 1.94 -13.16
N ARG A 38 0.51 2.89 -13.70
CA ARG A 38 1.81 3.30 -13.17
C ARG A 38 1.63 4.56 -12.34
N ILE A 39 2.32 4.62 -11.21
CA ILE A 39 2.46 5.83 -10.42
C ILE A 39 3.84 6.39 -10.77
N THR A 40 3.91 7.65 -11.16
CA THR A 40 5.15 8.33 -11.57
C THR A 40 5.22 9.73 -10.95
N ASP A 41 6.42 10.33 -11.00
CA ASP A 41 6.67 11.72 -10.60
C ASP A 41 6.22 12.05 -9.17
N VAL A 42 6.38 11.10 -8.24
CA VAL A 42 6.04 11.32 -6.83
C VAL A 42 7.02 12.32 -6.23
N THR A 43 6.50 13.46 -5.83
CA THR A 43 7.25 14.58 -5.24
C THR A 43 6.48 15.12 -4.05
N TYR A 44 7.19 15.84 -3.17
CA TYR A 44 6.57 16.51 -2.05
C TYR A 44 7.17 17.91 -1.84
N GLN A 45 6.32 18.83 -1.39
CA GLN A 45 6.67 20.20 -1.06
C GLN A 45 6.26 20.49 0.38
N LYS A 46 7.23 20.83 1.23
CA LYS A 46 6.95 21.30 2.60
C LYS A 46 6.26 22.66 2.53
N LEU A 47 5.12 22.79 3.21
CA LEU A 47 4.36 24.05 3.29
C LEU A 47 4.51 24.68 4.67
N SER A 48 4.62 23.86 5.71
CA SER A 48 4.89 24.28 7.09
C SER A 48 5.62 23.16 7.85
N PRO A 49 6.04 23.38 9.11
CA PRO A 49 6.61 22.30 9.93
C PRO A 49 5.68 21.11 10.16
N SER A 50 4.37 21.27 9.96
CA SER A 50 3.35 20.23 10.18
C SER A 50 2.55 19.86 8.93
N SER A 51 2.91 20.39 7.75
CA SER A 51 2.18 20.10 6.52
C SER A 51 3.05 20.06 5.26
N VAL A 52 2.67 19.15 4.36
CA VAL A 52 3.36 18.86 3.10
C VAL A 52 2.32 18.61 2.02
N ARG A 53 2.53 19.16 0.82
CA ARG A 53 1.78 18.78 -0.38
C ARG A 53 2.53 17.70 -1.12
N VAL A 54 1.87 16.58 -1.40
CA VAL A 54 2.42 15.48 -2.20
C VAL A 54 1.74 15.51 -3.57
N SER A 55 2.56 15.50 -4.62
CA SER A 55 2.10 15.53 -6.00
C SER A 55 2.64 14.33 -6.77
N PHE A 56 1.81 13.71 -7.61
CA PHE A 56 2.20 12.59 -8.45
C PHE A 56 1.26 12.43 -9.64
N LYS A 57 1.68 11.58 -10.59
CA LYS A 57 0.90 11.24 -11.78
C LYS A 57 0.56 9.77 -11.84
N THR A 58 -0.53 9.47 -12.52
CA THR A 58 -0.97 8.12 -12.82
C THR A 58 -1.22 7.97 -14.32
N SER A 59 -0.95 6.78 -14.86
CA SER A 59 -1.11 6.52 -16.30
C SER A 59 -2.58 6.44 -16.75
N ALA A 60 -3.53 6.38 -15.82
CA ALA A 60 -4.97 6.30 -16.05
C ALA A 60 -5.74 7.04 -14.94
N PRO A 61 -6.97 7.53 -15.19
CA PRO A 61 -7.76 8.19 -14.16
C PRO A 61 -8.09 7.22 -13.02
N VAL A 62 -7.69 7.55 -11.80
CA VAL A 62 -7.91 6.74 -10.61
C VAL A 62 -8.27 7.63 -9.42
N SER A 63 -8.89 7.06 -8.39
CA SER A 63 -8.94 7.69 -7.07
C SER A 63 -7.63 7.43 -6.33
N ALA A 64 -7.23 8.34 -5.44
CA ALA A 64 -5.99 8.18 -4.70
C ALA A 64 -6.11 8.61 -3.24
N LYS A 65 -5.32 7.95 -2.40
CA LYS A 65 -5.09 8.32 -1.01
C LYS A 65 -3.62 8.16 -0.64
N LEU A 66 -3.23 8.85 0.41
CA LEU A 66 -1.94 8.70 1.07
C LEU A 66 -2.15 8.06 2.43
N ILE A 67 -1.30 7.09 2.75
CA ILE A 67 -1.14 6.55 4.10
C ILE A 67 0.22 7.02 4.63
N TYR A 68 0.27 7.49 5.87
CA TYR A 68 1.48 8.11 6.42
C TYR A 68 1.61 7.91 7.94
N GLY A 69 2.82 8.11 8.45
CA GLY A 69 3.15 8.05 9.86
C GLY A 69 4.65 8.18 10.13
N THR A 70 5.07 8.21 11.39
CA THR A 70 6.49 8.30 11.77
C THR A 70 7.27 7.00 11.56
N THR A 71 6.59 5.90 11.25
CA THR A 71 7.17 4.58 10.96
C THR A 71 6.48 3.97 9.74
N GLU A 72 7.05 2.89 9.18
CA GLU A 72 6.45 2.15 8.06
C GLU A 72 5.23 1.29 8.45
N LEU A 73 4.82 1.30 9.72
CA LEU A 73 3.50 0.78 10.09
C LEU A 73 2.38 1.71 9.63
N TYR A 74 2.73 2.97 9.33
CA TYR A 74 1.78 4.05 9.05
C TYR A 74 0.74 4.16 10.18
N GLY A 75 -0.22 5.07 10.05
CA GLY A 75 -1.27 5.18 11.08
C GLY A 75 -2.34 6.22 10.77
N VAL A 76 -2.07 7.08 9.80
CA VAL A 76 -3.01 8.09 9.34
C VAL A 76 -3.18 7.96 7.84
N GLU A 77 -4.39 8.24 7.35
CA GLU A 77 -4.68 8.30 5.92
C GLU A 77 -5.38 9.60 5.55
N THR A 78 -5.18 10.01 4.30
CA THR A 78 -5.92 11.12 3.70
C THR A 78 -6.15 10.85 2.23
N SER A 79 -7.33 11.18 1.73
CA SER A 79 -7.76 10.85 0.36
C SER A 79 -8.08 12.09 -0.44
N GLU A 80 -7.88 11.99 -1.75
CA GLU A 80 -8.43 12.93 -2.71
C GLU A 80 -9.86 12.52 -3.09
N SER A 81 -10.74 13.50 -3.30
CA SER A 81 -12.12 13.24 -3.74
C SER A 81 -12.23 13.01 -5.25
N ALA A 82 -11.28 13.54 -6.03
CA ALA A 82 -11.30 13.50 -7.47
C ALA A 82 -10.68 12.21 -8.04
N VAL A 83 -11.26 11.74 -9.14
CA VAL A 83 -10.65 10.72 -10.00
C VAL A 83 -9.87 11.46 -11.08
N SER A 84 -8.54 11.31 -11.11
CA SER A 84 -7.66 12.11 -11.97
C SER A 84 -6.44 11.30 -12.42
N LYS A 85 -5.69 11.86 -13.38
CA LYS A 85 -4.33 11.41 -13.74
C LYS A 85 -3.25 12.22 -13.04
N GLU A 86 -3.60 13.40 -12.57
CA GLU A 86 -2.72 14.31 -11.83
C GLU A 86 -3.31 14.51 -10.45
N HIS A 87 -2.50 14.23 -9.43
CA HIS A 87 -2.93 14.21 -8.05
C HIS A 87 -2.10 15.19 -7.22
N SER A 88 -2.77 15.88 -6.30
CA SER A 88 -2.13 16.77 -5.34
C SER A 88 -2.85 16.68 -3.99
N ILE A 89 -2.26 15.95 -3.05
CA ILE A 89 -2.87 15.65 -1.75
C ILE A 89 -2.09 16.37 -0.64
N LEU A 90 -2.82 17.02 0.27
CA LEU A 90 -2.25 17.71 1.42
C LEU A 90 -2.15 16.76 2.62
N LEU A 91 -0.93 16.51 3.09
CA LEU A 91 -0.66 15.90 4.39
C LEU A 91 -0.62 17.00 5.45
N ASN A 92 -1.40 16.84 6.52
CA ASN A 92 -1.46 17.73 7.68
C ASN A 92 -1.17 16.95 8.97
N GLY A 93 -0.94 17.67 10.06
CA GLY A 93 -0.73 17.04 11.38
C GLY A 93 0.59 16.28 11.48
N LEU A 94 1.57 16.59 10.63
CA LEU A 94 2.92 16.06 10.76
C LEU A 94 3.55 16.60 12.05
N LEU A 95 4.29 15.75 12.75
CA LEU A 95 5.08 16.16 13.91
C LEU A 95 6.30 16.95 13.44
N PRO A 96 6.47 18.22 13.87
CA PRO A 96 7.63 19.04 13.51
C PRO A 96 8.96 18.39 13.95
N GLY A 97 9.99 18.53 13.12
CA GLY A 97 11.33 18.00 13.43
C GLY A 97 11.44 16.47 13.43
N LYS A 98 10.44 15.75 12.90
CA LYS A 98 10.45 14.29 12.74
C LYS A 98 10.36 13.91 11.27
N ASP A 99 11.10 12.86 10.91
CA ASP A 99 10.92 12.19 9.63
C ASP A 99 9.55 11.49 9.61
N HIS A 100 8.88 11.53 8.46
CA HIS A 100 7.61 10.85 8.22
C HIS A 100 7.69 9.98 6.98
N ASN A 101 7.08 8.80 7.05
CA ASN A 101 6.94 7.86 5.96
C ASN A 101 5.56 8.03 5.34
N PHE A 102 5.46 7.93 4.01
CA PHE A 102 4.17 7.86 3.32
C PHE A 102 4.20 6.90 2.13
N LYS A 103 3.02 6.41 1.75
CA LYS A 103 2.77 5.65 0.53
C LYS A 103 1.56 6.20 -0.20
N VAL A 104 1.59 6.08 -1.52
CA VAL A 104 0.44 6.35 -2.39
C VAL A 104 -0.33 5.05 -2.57
N VAL A 105 -1.65 5.12 -2.35
CA VAL A 105 -2.58 4.03 -2.62
C VAL A 105 -3.60 4.53 -3.63
N ILE A 106 -3.65 3.91 -4.80
CA ILE A 106 -4.60 4.25 -5.86
C ILE A 106 -5.66 3.17 -6.00
N LYS A 107 -6.86 3.57 -6.42
CA LYS A 107 -7.95 2.65 -6.72
C LYS A 107 -8.62 3.02 -8.05
N ASP A 108 -8.69 2.05 -8.96
CA ASP A 108 -9.39 2.19 -10.23
C ASP A 108 -10.91 2.01 -10.11
N GLU A 109 -11.64 2.31 -11.18
CA GLU A 109 -13.10 2.18 -11.24
C GLU A 109 -13.60 0.74 -11.04
N LYS A 110 -12.77 -0.25 -11.34
CA LYS A 110 -13.07 -1.69 -11.18
C LYS A 110 -12.74 -2.20 -9.78
N GLY A 111 -12.24 -1.33 -8.91
CA GLY A 111 -11.88 -1.62 -7.54
C GLY A 111 -10.49 -2.24 -7.33
N GLY A 112 -9.61 -2.21 -8.34
CA GLY A 112 -8.22 -2.61 -8.18
C GLY A 112 -7.45 -1.57 -7.35
N VAL A 113 -6.78 -2.01 -6.27
CA VAL A 113 -6.01 -1.15 -5.32
C VAL A 113 -4.48 -1.32 -5.37
N LYS A 114 -3.74 -0.35 -5.93
CA LYS A 114 -2.28 -0.46 -6.07
C LYS A 114 -1.58 0.46 -5.09
N GLU A 115 -0.46 0.01 -4.55
CA GLU A 115 0.39 0.78 -3.66
C GLU A 115 1.71 1.15 -4.34
N SER A 116 2.28 2.28 -3.95
CA SER A 116 3.65 2.66 -4.26
C SER A 116 4.66 2.05 -3.27
N ASP A 117 5.94 2.22 -3.57
CA ASP A 117 7.00 2.10 -2.57
C ASP A 117 6.85 3.16 -1.46
N ASN A 118 7.59 2.96 -0.36
CA ASN A 118 7.66 3.92 0.74
C ASN A 118 8.46 5.17 0.33
N TYR A 119 7.95 6.33 0.73
CA TYR A 119 8.62 7.62 0.57
C TYR A 119 8.89 8.25 1.92
N LEU A 120 10.06 8.90 2.05
CA LEU A 120 10.50 9.53 3.29
C LEU A 120 10.46 11.04 3.16
N ILE A 121 9.60 11.68 3.95
CA ILE A 121 9.60 13.12 4.19
C ILE A 121 10.60 13.37 5.32
N LYS A 122 11.73 13.98 4.97
CA LYS A 122 12.73 14.38 5.97
C LYS A 122 12.22 15.50 6.86
N ALA A 123 12.58 15.47 8.13
CA ALA A 123 12.48 16.63 9.01
C ALA A 123 13.19 17.85 8.40
N ASN A 124 12.81 19.05 8.82
CA ASN A 124 13.62 20.25 8.65
C ASN A 124 14.62 20.35 9.79
#